data_AF-A0AAP0C5U4-F1
#
_entry.id   AF-A0AAP0C5U4-F1
#
_cell.length_a   1.000
_cell.length_b   1.000
_cell.length_c   1.000
_cell.angle_alpha   90.00
_cell.angle_beta   90.00
_cell.angle_gamma   90.00
#
_symmetry.space_group_name_H-M   'P 1'
#
loop_
_entity.id
_entity.type
_entity.pdbx_description
1 polymer ?
#
loop_
_entity_poly.entity_id
_entity_poly.type
_entity_poly.pdbx_seq_one_letter_code
_entity_poly.pdbx_strand_id
1 'polypeptide(L)'
;MASNGSSANASDTESSLEKIKRQLTSGSGRHLLQGPLLKRSETLRKWNERWVILDPTTGKMEYKIRRNEPIVKGTIFFDSNSTITLSPVNFHGLPKYDGCCFYIGTPQKMENFLCAETPAAARAWVTTLHASQLVLKAHKEAVSSLGGSGSSKLGTVATVVAAANATAVEASKEIEAAMKISLREALGSMPIKANEGHLDDLTIMKETLRVKDEELRQLAKDLRARDATIIEIADKLTETAQAAEAAASAALEMDEERRLAHSEIERLTKDSDKKLEETIFKLKESEGKVAAFSREREILFKQRDSALQEALFWRSELAKAREHSVFSEAAVARAEERARVSEADAEAQRKDAAEKSLAAAKEKEDLLAFVNVLQSQVKRQQSSTKQVLEEKLESCSGFNEDTQPMTKHMDLDNDVDKACLNDSELARVPGFREQVAVDGVEIRAVGDDHQWSDIRSSDAGVADVREISPESEGSSVDIPVVSPPAHDHHQPGGGSNQP
;
A
#
# COMPACT_ATOMS: atom_id res chain seq x y z
N MET A 1 7.00 -11.75 15.28
CA MET A 1 6.04 -10.64 15.20
C MET A 1 6.63 -9.45 15.94
N ALA A 2 6.69 -8.27 15.32
CA ALA A 2 7.11 -7.03 15.99
C ALA A 2 6.16 -5.92 15.53
N SER A 3 5.49 -5.28 16.48
CA SER A 3 4.49 -4.23 16.22
C SER A 3 5.11 -2.86 16.40
N ASN A 4 5.59 -2.26 15.30
CA ASN A 4 5.97 -0.85 15.29
C ASN A 4 4.71 0.03 15.18
N GLY A 5 4.15 0.40 16.34
CA GLY A 5 3.17 1.48 16.41
C GLY A 5 3.86 2.82 16.13
N SER A 6 3.43 3.54 15.10
CA SER A 6 4.02 4.82 14.71
C SER A 6 3.67 5.93 15.71
N SER A 7 4.71 6.52 16.32
CA SER A 7 4.62 7.76 17.08
C SER A 7 4.43 8.97 16.14
N ALA A 8 3.25 9.08 15.55
CA ALA A 8 2.80 10.27 14.83
C ALA A 8 1.71 11.01 15.61
N ASN A 9 1.51 12.29 15.29
CA ASN A 9 0.32 13.11 15.62
C ASN A 9 0.28 13.90 16.95
N ALA A 10 1.33 13.94 17.78
CA ALA A 10 1.36 14.88 18.91
C ALA A 10 1.74 16.32 18.46
N SER A 11 2.89 16.48 17.82
CA SER A 11 3.39 17.77 17.30
C SER A 11 2.48 18.39 16.24
N ASP A 12 1.89 17.55 15.38
CA ASP A 12 1.16 18.01 14.19
C ASP A 12 -0.27 18.44 14.54
N THR A 13 -0.87 17.85 15.58
CA THR A 13 -2.16 18.30 16.12
C THR A 13 -2.00 19.60 16.91
N GLU A 14 -0.92 19.76 17.67
CA GLU A 14 -0.57 21.02 18.34
C GLU A 14 -0.29 22.14 17.32
N SER A 15 0.52 21.87 16.29
CA SER A 15 0.78 22.80 15.17
C SER A 15 -0.51 23.20 14.41
N SER A 16 -1.44 22.27 14.23
CA SER A 16 -2.73 22.52 13.57
C SER A 16 -3.69 23.31 14.47
N LEU A 17 -3.72 23.03 15.78
CA LEU A 17 -4.43 23.85 16.77
C LEU A 17 -3.89 25.28 16.81
N GLU A 18 -2.57 25.46 16.78
CA GLU A 18 -1.94 26.79 16.72
C GLU A 18 -2.25 27.53 15.40
N LYS A 19 -2.36 26.83 14.27
CA LYS A 19 -2.83 27.44 13.00
C LYS A 19 -4.29 27.91 13.11
N ILE A 20 -5.19 27.10 13.69
CA ILE A 20 -6.60 27.46 13.91
C ILE A 20 -6.70 28.64 14.91
N LYS A 21 -5.94 28.62 16.01
CA LYS A 21 -5.84 29.73 16.98
C LYS A 21 -5.33 31.02 16.34
N ARG A 22 -4.33 30.96 15.45
CA ARG A 22 -3.84 32.14 14.71
C ARG A 22 -4.88 32.68 13.74
N GLN A 23 -5.70 31.83 13.10
CA GLN A 23 -6.80 32.30 12.27
C GLN A 23 -7.92 32.97 13.10
N LEU A 24 -8.24 32.42 14.29
CA LEU A 24 -9.16 33.05 15.26
C LEU A 24 -8.70 34.48 15.64
N THR A 25 -7.42 34.67 15.96
CA THR A 25 -6.88 35.99 16.34
C THR A 25 -6.61 36.93 15.16
N SER A 26 -6.36 36.42 13.95
CA SER A 26 -6.05 37.27 12.78
C SER A 26 -7.22 38.17 12.33
N GLY A 27 -8.47 37.75 12.61
CA GLY A 27 -9.70 38.51 12.32
C GLY A 27 -10.37 39.17 13.52
N SER A 28 -10.07 38.73 14.76
CA SER A 28 -10.65 39.28 16.00
C SER A 28 -10.33 40.78 16.13
N GLY A 29 -11.32 41.56 16.57
CA GLY A 29 -11.17 43.01 16.81
C GLY A 29 -11.25 43.90 15.57
N ARG A 30 -11.30 43.37 14.34
CA ARG A 30 -11.40 44.19 13.11
C ARG A 30 -12.80 44.74 12.84
N HIS A 31 -13.84 43.96 13.15
CA HIS A 31 -15.24 44.30 12.85
C HIS A 31 -16.13 44.12 14.08
N LEU A 32 -15.87 44.90 15.12
CA LEU A 32 -16.63 44.86 16.37
C LEU A 32 -18.01 45.51 16.20
N LEU A 33 -19.07 44.78 16.55
CA LEU A 33 -20.41 45.37 16.66
C LEU A 33 -20.50 46.10 18.00
N GLN A 34 -20.83 47.40 17.98
CA GLN A 34 -20.91 48.21 19.19
C GLN A 34 -22.11 49.15 19.21
N GLY A 35 -22.67 49.38 20.39
CA GLY A 35 -23.81 50.29 20.55
C GLY A 35 -24.40 50.32 21.95
N PRO A 36 -25.37 51.21 22.20
CA PRO A 36 -26.12 51.23 23.45
C PRO A 36 -27.12 50.08 23.49
N LEU A 37 -27.20 49.39 24.63
CA LEU A 37 -28.25 48.43 24.96
C LEU A 37 -28.71 48.67 26.40
N LEU A 38 -30.02 48.53 26.62
CA LEU A 38 -30.57 48.38 27.96
C LEU A 38 -30.36 46.94 28.41
N LYS A 39 -29.52 46.73 29.43
CA LYS A 39 -29.32 45.44 30.08
C LYS A 39 -30.12 45.37 31.37
N ARG A 40 -30.90 44.31 31.56
CA ARG A 40 -31.59 44.07 32.83
C ARG A 40 -30.58 43.67 33.91
N SER A 41 -30.69 44.29 35.09
CA SER A 41 -30.03 43.82 36.30
C SER A 41 -30.65 42.49 36.73
N GLU A 42 -29.81 41.54 37.11
CA GLU A 42 -30.20 40.22 37.58
C GLU A 42 -30.83 40.27 38.97
N THR A 43 -30.18 40.96 39.91
CA THR A 43 -30.63 41.10 41.30
C THR A 43 -31.77 42.11 41.45
N LEU A 44 -31.64 43.28 40.80
CA LEU A 44 -32.57 44.40 40.99
C LEU A 44 -33.69 44.43 39.94
N ARG A 45 -33.68 43.54 38.94
CA ARG A 45 -34.60 43.49 37.78
C ARG A 45 -34.72 44.80 36.97
N LYS A 46 -33.94 45.84 37.32
CA LYS A 46 -33.92 47.20 36.76
C LYS A 46 -33.13 47.26 35.45
N TRP A 47 -33.67 47.95 34.46
CA TRP A 47 -33.00 48.27 33.22
C TRP A 47 -31.87 49.29 33.41
N ASN A 48 -30.75 49.04 32.76
CA ASN A 48 -29.54 49.82 32.85
C ASN A 48 -28.95 49.99 31.45
N GLU A 49 -28.83 51.23 30.97
CA GLU A 49 -28.09 51.50 29.73
C GLU A 49 -26.62 51.11 29.87
N ARG A 50 -26.10 50.38 28.89
CA ARG A 50 -24.70 49.97 28.81
C ARG A 50 -24.22 50.14 27.38
N TRP A 51 -22.97 50.57 27.23
CA TRP A 51 -22.28 50.46 25.95
C TRP A 51 -21.79 49.03 25.79
N VAL A 52 -22.28 48.33 24.76
CA VAL A 52 -21.97 46.92 24.51
C VAL A 52 -21.05 46.81 23.30
N ILE A 53 -20.11 45.87 23.36
CA ILE A 53 -19.14 45.56 22.30
C ILE A 53 -19.15 44.04 22.12
N LEU A 54 -19.45 43.58 20.91
CA LEU A 54 -19.43 42.17 20.51
C LEU A 54 -18.31 41.95 19.50
N ASP A 55 -17.42 41.01 19.78
CA ASP A 55 -16.48 40.46 18.80
C ASP A 55 -17.10 39.24 18.10
N PRO A 56 -17.50 39.35 16.82
CA PRO A 56 -18.27 38.30 16.14
C PRO A 56 -17.44 37.05 15.83
N THR A 57 -16.11 37.12 15.88
CA THR A 57 -15.25 35.94 15.64
C THR A 57 -15.03 35.10 16.89
N THR A 58 -15.15 35.69 18.09
CA THR A 58 -14.91 35.00 19.37
C THR A 58 -16.17 34.80 20.20
N GLY A 59 -17.31 35.42 19.84
CA GLY A 59 -18.54 35.40 20.63
C GLY A 59 -18.41 36.12 21.98
N LYS A 60 -17.38 36.97 22.15
CA LYS A 60 -17.15 37.72 23.38
C LYS A 60 -17.97 39.01 23.36
N MET A 61 -18.95 39.13 24.27
CA MET A 61 -19.82 40.29 24.37
C MET A 61 -19.55 41.06 25.68
N GLU A 62 -18.79 42.14 25.60
CA GLU A 62 -18.42 42.99 26.73
C GLU A 62 -19.39 44.15 26.92
N TYR A 63 -19.56 44.63 28.15
CA TYR A 63 -20.38 45.81 28.43
C TYR A 63 -19.73 46.78 29.41
N LYS A 64 -19.93 48.08 29.16
CA LYS A 64 -19.37 49.24 29.89
C LYS A 64 -20.49 50.18 30.34
N ILE A 65 -20.23 51.10 31.26
CA ILE A 65 -21.23 52.11 31.65
C ILE A 65 -21.34 53.18 30.56
N ARG A 66 -20.23 53.57 29.93
CA ARG A 66 -20.19 54.53 28.80
C ARG A 66 -19.22 54.10 27.69
N ARG A 67 -19.41 54.63 26.47
CA ARG A 67 -18.57 54.37 25.28
C ARG A 67 -17.08 54.61 25.54
N ASN A 68 -16.74 55.72 26.20
CA ASN A 68 -15.36 56.18 26.39
C ASN A 68 -14.70 55.63 27.68
N GLU A 69 -15.32 54.66 28.34
CA GLU A 69 -14.83 54.11 29.61
C GLU A 69 -13.76 53.02 29.34
N PRO A 70 -12.58 53.07 29.98
CA PRO A 70 -11.56 52.04 29.78
C PRO A 70 -11.93 50.72 30.48
N ILE A 71 -12.69 50.77 31.58
CA ILE A 71 -13.03 49.62 32.42
C ILE A 71 -14.23 48.87 31.84
N VAL A 72 -14.07 47.57 31.56
CA VAL A 72 -15.18 46.66 31.23
C VAL A 72 -15.95 46.34 32.50
N LYS A 73 -17.27 46.56 32.51
CA LYS A 73 -18.14 46.33 33.68
C LYS A 73 -18.54 44.86 33.82
N GLY A 74 -18.47 44.10 32.73
CA GLY A 74 -18.61 42.64 32.72
C GLY A 74 -18.67 42.09 31.29
N THR A 75 -18.67 40.77 31.18
CA THR A 75 -18.71 40.04 29.90
C THR A 75 -19.84 39.02 29.92
N ILE A 76 -20.48 38.83 28.77
CA ILE A 76 -21.40 37.74 28.48
C ILE A 76 -20.65 36.80 27.53
N PHE A 77 -20.41 35.57 27.98
CA PHE A 77 -19.85 34.50 27.16
C PHE A 77 -20.99 33.61 26.70
N PHE A 78 -21.20 33.53 25.39
CA PHE A 78 -22.08 32.54 24.78
C PHE A 78 -21.24 31.56 23.94
N ASP A 79 -21.76 30.36 23.77
CA ASP A 79 -21.11 29.25 23.06
C ASP A 79 -21.96 28.79 21.86
N SER A 80 -21.52 27.74 21.17
CA SER A 80 -22.27 27.15 20.04
C SER A 80 -23.68 26.69 20.42
N ASN A 81 -23.94 26.44 21.71
CA ASN A 81 -25.17 25.83 22.22
C ASN A 81 -26.08 26.84 22.95
N SER A 82 -25.67 28.10 23.04
CA SER A 82 -26.41 29.14 23.76
C SER A 82 -27.70 29.53 23.02
N THR A 83 -28.74 29.85 23.80
CA THR A 83 -30.05 30.24 23.27
C THR A 83 -30.08 31.75 23.08
N ILE A 84 -30.04 32.19 21.82
CA ILE A 84 -30.23 33.59 21.41
C ILE A 84 -31.65 33.69 20.84
N THR A 85 -32.46 34.63 21.32
CA THR A 85 -33.87 34.75 20.90
C THR A 85 -34.37 36.18 20.97
N LEU A 86 -34.90 36.69 19.86
CA LEU A 86 -35.72 37.90 19.82
C LEU A 86 -37.06 37.59 20.50
N SER A 87 -37.45 38.37 21.49
CA SER A 87 -38.64 38.07 22.29
C SER A 87 -39.92 38.58 21.61
N PRO A 88 -40.96 37.74 21.47
CA PRO A 88 -42.27 38.21 21.01
C PRO A 88 -43.00 39.05 22.08
N VAL A 89 -42.49 39.09 23.32
CA VAL A 89 -43.09 39.83 24.44
C VAL A 89 -42.15 40.95 24.87
N ASN A 90 -42.68 42.16 24.97
CA ASN A 90 -41.98 43.31 25.54
C ASN A 90 -41.85 43.19 27.06
N PHE A 91 -40.79 42.52 27.53
CA PHE A 91 -40.47 42.45 28.96
C PHE A 91 -39.82 43.73 29.53
N HIS A 92 -39.69 44.81 28.73
CA HIS A 92 -39.42 46.15 29.25
C HIS A 92 -40.71 46.84 29.75
N GLY A 93 -41.85 46.55 29.12
CA GLY A 93 -43.17 47.04 29.55
C GLY A 93 -43.48 48.50 29.20
N LEU A 94 -42.65 49.18 28.39
CA LEU A 94 -42.98 50.47 27.79
C LEU A 94 -43.26 50.26 26.29
N PRO A 95 -44.38 50.75 25.72
CA PRO A 95 -44.76 50.47 24.32
C PRO A 95 -43.68 50.83 23.28
N LYS A 96 -42.85 51.85 23.55
CA LYS A 96 -41.72 52.22 22.67
C LYS A 96 -40.65 51.13 22.49
N TYR A 97 -40.70 50.06 23.30
CA TYR A 97 -39.80 48.91 23.24
C TYR A 97 -40.47 47.61 22.73
N ASP A 98 -41.65 47.72 22.12
CA ASP A 98 -42.31 46.59 21.46
C ASP A 98 -41.46 46.06 20.29
N GLY A 99 -41.11 44.78 20.33
CA GLY A 99 -40.19 44.15 19.38
C GLY A 99 -38.70 44.52 19.57
N CYS A 100 -38.34 45.30 20.58
CA CYS A 100 -36.95 45.70 20.87
C CYS A 100 -36.22 44.75 21.84
N CYS A 101 -36.95 43.84 22.49
CA CYS A 101 -36.45 42.98 23.57
C CYS A 101 -35.89 41.64 23.03
N PHE A 102 -34.74 41.20 23.55
CA PHE A 102 -34.13 39.90 23.23
C PHE A 102 -33.34 39.34 24.42
N TYR A 103 -33.09 38.03 24.43
CA TYR A 103 -32.32 37.40 25.51
C TYR A 103 -31.27 36.41 25.00
N ILE A 104 -30.27 36.19 25.85
CA ILE A 104 -29.17 35.24 25.65
C ILE A 104 -29.11 34.33 26.89
N GLY A 105 -29.60 33.10 26.76
CA GLY A 105 -29.43 32.03 27.74
C GLY A 105 -28.14 31.27 27.47
N THR A 106 -27.31 31.04 28.48
CA THR A 106 -26.02 30.35 28.35
C THR A 106 -25.95 29.15 29.31
N PRO A 107 -25.14 28.11 29.05
CA PRO A 107 -25.08 26.93 29.92
C PRO A 107 -24.70 27.22 31.38
N GLN A 108 -24.08 28.38 31.63
CA GLN A 108 -23.63 28.84 32.95
C GLN A 108 -24.64 29.79 33.62
N LYS A 109 -25.64 30.29 32.88
CA LYS A 109 -26.55 31.36 33.35
C LYS A 109 -27.88 31.36 32.62
N MET A 110 -28.96 31.24 33.41
CA MET A 110 -30.35 31.06 32.94
C MET A 110 -30.75 32.03 31.82
N GLU A 111 -30.70 33.35 32.02
CA GLU A 111 -30.92 34.35 30.94
C GLU A 111 -30.19 35.67 31.18
N ASN A 112 -29.64 36.28 30.11
CA ASN A 112 -29.32 37.70 30.04
C ASN A 112 -30.38 38.43 29.21
N PHE A 113 -31.19 39.27 29.86
CA PHE A 113 -32.23 40.08 29.23
C PHE A 113 -31.69 41.42 28.72
N LEU A 114 -31.93 41.72 27.45
CA LEU A 114 -31.45 42.89 26.71
C LEU A 114 -32.61 43.57 25.95
N CYS A 115 -32.49 44.88 25.72
CA CYS A 115 -33.41 45.64 24.88
C CYS A 115 -32.62 46.69 24.09
N ALA A 116 -32.88 46.77 22.79
CA ALA A 116 -32.34 47.82 21.93
C ALA A 116 -33.27 49.05 21.91
N GLU A 117 -32.83 50.13 21.27
CA GLU A 117 -33.63 51.35 21.14
C GLU A 117 -34.73 51.23 20.06
N THR A 118 -34.51 50.41 19.02
CA THR A 118 -35.50 50.15 17.95
C THR A 118 -35.62 48.66 17.63
N PRO A 119 -36.73 48.20 17.01
CA PRO A 119 -36.89 46.80 16.61
C PRO A 119 -35.90 46.39 15.52
N ALA A 120 -35.46 47.32 14.68
CA ALA A 120 -34.42 47.10 13.68
C ALA A 120 -33.06 46.83 14.34
N ALA A 121 -32.66 47.66 15.31
CA ALA A 121 -31.45 47.43 16.09
C ALA A 121 -31.51 46.11 16.89
N ALA A 122 -32.66 45.74 17.45
CA ALA A 122 -32.82 44.46 18.15
C ALA A 122 -32.61 43.26 17.22
N ARG A 123 -33.19 43.30 16.00
CA ARG A 123 -32.92 42.29 14.96
C ARG A 123 -31.46 42.28 14.54
N ALA A 124 -30.84 43.44 14.34
CA ALA A 124 -29.43 43.55 13.98
C ALA A 124 -28.52 42.86 15.01
N TRP A 125 -28.70 43.14 16.30
CA TRP A 125 -27.98 42.45 17.39
C TRP A 125 -28.19 40.93 17.37
N VAL A 126 -29.44 40.46 17.27
CA VAL A 126 -29.77 39.02 17.25
C VAL A 126 -29.16 38.32 16.04
N THR A 127 -29.22 38.91 14.85
CA THR A 127 -28.63 38.34 13.62
C THR A 127 -27.11 38.24 13.73
N THR A 128 -26.41 39.26 14.23
CA THR A 128 -24.95 39.19 14.42
C THR A 128 -24.57 38.16 15.50
N LEU A 129 -25.36 38.03 16.58
CA LEU A 129 -25.15 37.01 17.61
C LEU A 129 -25.29 35.59 17.03
N HIS A 130 -26.30 35.33 16.18
CA HIS A 130 -26.42 34.04 15.49
C HIS A 130 -25.28 33.80 14.48
N ALA A 131 -24.85 34.81 13.74
CA ALA A 131 -23.68 34.68 12.85
C ALA A 131 -22.40 34.33 13.65
N SER A 132 -22.23 34.92 14.83
CA SER A 132 -21.15 34.59 15.76
C SER A 132 -21.28 33.15 16.29
N GLN A 133 -22.49 32.69 16.57
CA GLN A 133 -22.76 31.31 16.99
C GLN A 133 -22.40 30.28 15.89
N LEU A 134 -22.60 30.62 14.61
CA LEU A 134 -22.15 29.82 13.48
C LEU A 134 -20.62 29.74 13.40
N VAL A 135 -19.89 30.84 13.64
CA VAL A 135 -18.42 30.85 13.74
C VAL A 135 -17.97 29.87 14.82
N LEU A 136 -18.51 29.99 16.04
CA LEU A 136 -18.18 29.09 17.16
C LEU A 136 -18.47 27.62 16.85
N LYS A 137 -19.57 27.33 16.13
CA LYS A 137 -19.93 25.98 15.69
C LYS A 137 -18.92 25.44 14.66
N ALA A 138 -18.59 26.22 13.61
CA ALA A 138 -17.63 25.82 12.59
C ALA A 138 -16.23 25.54 13.19
N HIS A 139 -15.79 26.36 14.16
CA HIS A 139 -14.54 26.10 14.90
C HIS A 139 -14.61 24.83 15.73
N LYS A 140 -15.70 24.57 16.46
CA LYS A 140 -15.89 23.35 17.25
C LYS A 140 -15.86 22.09 16.37
N GLU A 141 -16.49 22.15 15.19
CA GLU A 141 -16.49 21.07 14.21
C GLU A 141 -15.10 20.85 13.57
N ALA A 142 -14.38 21.92 13.24
CA ALA A 142 -13.01 21.84 12.74
C ALA A 142 -12.03 21.24 13.77
N VAL A 143 -12.09 21.68 15.03
CA VAL A 143 -11.25 21.14 16.13
C VAL A 143 -11.60 19.68 16.43
N SER A 144 -12.88 19.32 16.45
CA SER A 144 -13.33 17.92 16.63
C SER A 144 -12.96 17.00 15.46
N SER A 145 -12.57 17.57 14.31
CA SER A 145 -12.23 16.86 13.07
C SER A 145 -10.74 16.68 12.83
N LEU A 146 -9.86 17.08 13.76
CA LEU A 146 -8.40 17.11 13.54
C LEU A 146 -7.74 15.74 13.25
N GLY A 147 -8.48 14.63 13.35
CA GLY A 147 -8.05 13.30 12.92
C GLY A 147 -8.26 12.97 11.44
N GLY A 148 -8.90 13.83 10.63
CA GLY A 148 -9.12 13.55 9.20
C GLY A 148 -9.74 14.69 8.39
N SER A 149 -9.07 15.07 7.30
CA SER A 149 -9.41 16.15 6.37
C SER A 149 -9.38 17.57 6.98
N GLY A 150 -8.17 18.10 7.14
CA GLY A 150 -7.94 19.43 7.72
C GLY A 150 -8.11 20.62 6.77
N SER A 151 -8.06 20.44 5.45
CA SER A 151 -8.00 21.55 4.48
C SER A 151 -9.38 22.16 4.16
N SER A 152 -10.35 21.35 3.73
CA SER A 152 -11.69 21.83 3.32
C SER A 152 -12.50 22.43 4.48
N LYS A 153 -12.32 21.91 5.70
CA LYS A 153 -12.97 22.42 6.91
C LYS A 153 -12.40 23.77 7.35
N LEU A 154 -11.12 24.05 7.09
CA LEU A 154 -10.50 25.34 7.37
C LEU A 154 -11.04 26.44 6.43
N GLY A 155 -11.29 26.11 5.16
CA GLY A 155 -11.99 27.00 4.23
C GLY A 155 -13.42 27.34 4.68
N THR A 156 -14.13 26.37 5.27
CA THR A 156 -15.47 26.58 5.84
C THR A 156 -15.45 27.51 7.06
N VAL A 157 -14.42 27.42 7.90
CA VAL A 157 -14.22 28.37 9.00
C VAL A 157 -13.99 29.80 8.47
N ALA A 158 -13.12 29.96 7.46
CA ALA A 158 -12.81 31.27 6.90
C ALA A 158 -14.03 31.97 6.27
N THR A 159 -14.89 31.24 5.55
CA THR A 159 -16.10 31.81 4.94
C THR A 159 -17.14 32.22 5.99
N VAL A 160 -17.34 31.42 7.04
CA VAL A 160 -18.28 31.75 8.14
C VAL A 160 -17.78 32.96 8.95
N VAL A 161 -16.47 33.07 9.19
CA VAL A 161 -15.85 34.27 9.83
C VAL A 161 -16.04 35.52 8.96
N ALA A 162 -15.84 35.42 7.64
CA ALA A 162 -16.07 36.53 6.72
C ALA A 162 -17.55 36.97 6.72
N ALA A 163 -18.49 36.03 6.69
CA ALA A 163 -19.93 36.29 6.75
C ALA A 163 -20.36 36.95 8.07
N ALA A 164 -19.82 36.51 9.21
CA ALA A 164 -20.11 37.10 10.51
C ALA A 164 -19.57 38.54 10.63
N ASN A 165 -18.37 38.81 10.10
CA ASN A 165 -17.81 40.15 10.01
C ASN A 165 -18.65 41.08 9.11
N ALA A 166 -19.06 40.61 7.93
CA ALA A 166 -19.95 41.37 7.03
C ALA A 166 -21.31 41.67 7.70
N THR A 167 -21.87 40.70 8.42
CA THR A 167 -23.11 40.86 9.20
C THR A 167 -22.94 41.90 10.31
N ALA A 168 -21.79 41.94 10.99
CA ALA A 168 -21.50 42.95 12.01
C ALA A 168 -21.35 44.37 11.42
N VAL A 169 -20.73 44.51 10.25
CA VAL A 169 -20.62 45.80 9.55
C VAL A 169 -22.01 46.33 9.15
N GLU A 170 -22.89 45.49 8.62
CA GLU A 170 -24.25 45.91 8.24
C GLU A 170 -25.10 46.24 9.48
N ALA A 171 -25.06 45.39 10.51
CA ALA A 171 -25.74 45.64 11.78
C ALA A 171 -25.29 46.94 12.47
N SER A 172 -24.03 47.35 12.28
CA SER A 172 -23.53 48.63 12.80
C SER A 172 -24.25 49.83 12.19
N LYS A 173 -24.66 49.78 10.91
CA LYS A 173 -25.42 50.85 10.25
C LYS A 173 -26.82 51.00 10.84
N GLU A 174 -27.50 49.88 11.08
CA GLU A 174 -28.83 49.83 11.70
C GLU A 174 -28.82 50.36 13.14
N ILE A 175 -27.78 50.04 13.91
CA ILE A 175 -27.58 50.59 15.27
C ILE A 175 -27.29 52.10 15.22
N GLU A 176 -26.47 52.58 14.29
CA GLU A 176 -26.20 54.01 14.14
C GLU A 176 -27.45 54.79 13.70
N ALA A 177 -28.27 54.23 12.80
CA ALA A 177 -29.55 54.79 12.41
C ALA A 177 -30.51 54.88 13.61
N ALA A 178 -30.60 53.83 14.43
CA ALA A 178 -31.39 53.84 15.66
C ALA A 178 -30.94 54.92 16.66
N MET A 179 -29.61 55.12 16.82
CA MET A 179 -29.07 56.20 17.66
C MET A 179 -29.45 57.60 17.15
N LYS A 180 -29.45 57.82 15.82
CA LYS A 180 -29.85 59.10 15.21
C LYS A 180 -31.34 59.42 15.42
N ILE A 181 -32.21 58.41 15.44
CA ILE A 181 -33.64 58.57 15.72
C ILE A 181 -33.85 59.03 17.17
N SER A 182 -33.24 58.34 18.14
CA SER A 182 -33.34 58.68 19.57
C SER A 182 -32.81 60.10 19.88
N LEU A 183 -31.71 60.52 19.23
CA LEU A 183 -31.20 61.89 19.33
C LEU A 183 -32.17 62.95 18.79
N ARG A 184 -32.91 62.63 17.71
CA ARG A 184 -33.89 63.55 17.10
C ARG A 184 -35.10 63.75 18.01
N GLU A 185 -35.58 62.70 18.65
CA GLU A 185 -36.71 62.74 19.59
C GLU A 185 -36.36 63.57 20.84
N ALA A 186 -35.12 63.52 21.32
CA ALA A 186 -34.65 64.27 22.48
C ALA A 186 -34.57 65.80 22.25
N LEU A 187 -34.53 66.28 21.01
CA LEU A 187 -34.30 67.70 20.66
C LEU A 187 -35.57 68.46 20.23
N GLY A 188 -36.71 67.79 20.06
CA GLY A 188 -37.90 68.32 19.37
C GLY A 188 -38.88 69.18 20.19
N SER A 189 -38.52 69.69 21.37
CA SER A 189 -39.50 70.21 22.35
C SER A 189 -39.13 71.57 22.98
N MET A 190 -39.36 72.69 22.27
CA MET A 190 -39.48 74.04 22.88
C MET A 190 -40.35 75.01 22.04
N PRO A 191 -41.42 75.61 22.62
CA PRO A 191 -42.12 76.76 22.05
C PRO A 191 -41.81 78.06 22.82
N ILE A 192 -41.46 79.13 22.11
CA ILE A 192 -41.29 80.49 22.67
C ILE A 192 -42.50 81.35 22.28
N LYS A 193 -43.09 82.06 23.25
CA LYS A 193 -44.10 83.11 23.01
C LYS A 193 -43.43 84.47 22.97
N ALA A 194 -43.75 85.30 21.97
CA ALA A 194 -43.48 86.72 21.98
C ALA A 194 -44.67 87.49 22.59
N ASN A 195 -44.39 88.65 23.20
CA ASN A 195 -45.37 89.57 23.77
C ASN A 195 -45.25 90.91 23.03
N GLU A 196 -46.38 91.47 22.58
CA GLU A 196 -46.38 92.55 21.60
C GLU A 196 -46.74 93.90 22.22
N GLY A 197 -45.91 94.91 21.97
CA GLY A 197 -46.08 96.28 22.47
C GLY A 197 -46.26 97.26 21.32
N HIS A 198 -47.27 98.11 21.43
CA HIS A 198 -47.73 99.05 20.40
C HIS A 198 -46.62 100.01 19.93
N LEU A 199 -46.34 100.00 18.62
CA LEU A 199 -45.40 100.87 17.91
C LEU A 199 -46.13 101.76 16.89
N ASP A 200 -45.47 102.84 16.46
CA ASP A 200 -45.99 103.85 15.51
C ASP A 200 -46.00 103.34 14.06
N ASP A 201 -47.13 103.49 13.34
CA ASP A 201 -47.37 102.86 12.02
C ASP A 201 -46.36 103.26 10.93
N LEU A 202 -45.90 104.51 10.90
CA LEU A 202 -44.90 104.96 9.90
C LEU A 202 -43.51 104.38 10.22
N THR A 203 -43.20 104.23 11.51
CA THR A 203 -42.00 103.55 11.99
C THR A 203 -42.07 102.05 11.68
N ILE A 204 -43.22 101.41 11.93
CA ILE A 204 -43.48 100.00 11.58
C ILE A 204 -43.28 99.77 10.09
N MET A 205 -43.82 100.62 9.22
CA MET A 205 -43.71 100.45 7.76
C MET A 205 -42.27 100.53 7.26
N LYS A 206 -41.49 101.51 7.75
CA LYS A 206 -40.07 101.66 7.40
C LYS A 206 -39.23 100.49 7.89
N GLU A 207 -39.44 100.07 9.13
CA GLU A 207 -38.72 98.93 9.70
C GLU A 207 -39.12 97.61 9.00
N THR A 208 -40.40 97.45 8.65
CA THR A 208 -40.88 96.30 7.85
C THR A 208 -40.19 96.26 6.50
N LEU A 209 -40.08 97.37 5.77
CA LEU A 209 -39.36 97.41 4.49
C LEU A 209 -37.87 97.11 4.65
N ARG A 210 -37.22 97.64 5.70
CA ARG A 210 -35.82 97.34 6.03
C ARG A 210 -35.59 95.86 6.33
N VAL A 211 -36.48 95.26 7.12
CA VAL A 211 -36.48 93.83 7.45
C VAL A 211 -36.73 92.99 6.19
N LYS A 212 -37.65 93.39 5.30
CA LYS A 212 -37.88 92.67 4.03
C LYS A 212 -36.69 92.72 3.08
N ASP A 213 -35.97 93.84 3.00
CA ASP A 213 -34.74 93.92 2.20
C ASP A 213 -33.61 93.05 2.82
N GLU A 214 -33.50 93.01 4.15
CA GLU A 214 -32.59 92.08 4.85
C GLU A 214 -32.96 90.61 4.60
N GLU A 215 -34.23 90.25 4.74
CA GLU A 215 -34.75 88.90 4.45
C GLU A 215 -34.46 88.49 3.00
N LEU A 216 -34.67 89.37 2.01
CA LEU A 216 -34.37 89.09 0.60
C LEU A 216 -32.87 88.89 0.37
N ARG A 217 -32.01 89.70 1.02
CA ARG A 217 -30.55 89.60 0.90
C ARG A 217 -30.02 88.33 1.55
N GLN A 218 -30.59 87.94 2.70
CA GLN A 218 -30.29 86.68 3.37
C GLN A 218 -30.79 85.48 2.54
N LEU A 219 -32.00 85.53 1.98
CA LEU A 219 -32.53 84.51 1.07
C LEU A 219 -31.62 84.33 -0.17
N ALA A 220 -31.15 85.41 -0.78
CA ALA A 220 -30.22 85.36 -1.91
C ALA A 220 -28.84 84.78 -1.53
N LYS A 221 -28.39 84.96 -0.29
CA LYS A 221 -27.18 84.32 0.25
C LYS A 221 -27.41 82.82 0.46
N ASP A 222 -28.55 82.44 1.02
CA ASP A 222 -28.90 81.04 1.30
C ASP A 222 -29.16 80.25 0.01
N LEU A 223 -29.73 80.86 -1.02
CA LEU A 223 -29.84 80.26 -2.35
C LEU A 223 -28.47 79.92 -2.94
N ARG A 224 -27.52 80.88 -2.97
CA ARG A 224 -26.15 80.62 -3.45
C ARG A 224 -25.41 79.55 -2.63
N ALA A 225 -25.65 79.48 -1.32
CA ALA A 225 -25.09 78.42 -0.47
C ALA A 225 -25.68 77.04 -0.80
N ARG A 226 -26.98 76.97 -1.13
CA ARG A 226 -27.63 75.75 -1.63
C ARG A 226 -27.12 75.37 -3.02
N ASP A 227 -26.95 76.32 -3.94
CA ASP A 227 -26.41 76.07 -5.27
C ASP A 227 -24.99 75.48 -5.20
N ALA A 228 -24.13 76.03 -4.34
CA ALA A 228 -22.80 75.48 -4.08
C ALA A 228 -22.86 74.04 -3.51
N THR A 229 -23.81 73.77 -2.60
CA THR A 229 -24.04 72.43 -2.04
C THR A 229 -24.56 71.45 -3.10
N ILE A 230 -25.41 71.91 -4.03
CA ILE A 230 -25.94 71.11 -5.14
C ILE A 230 -24.81 70.71 -6.10
N ILE A 231 -23.89 71.63 -6.42
CA ILE A 231 -22.70 71.33 -7.23
C ILE A 231 -21.82 70.29 -6.52
N GLU A 232 -21.50 70.48 -5.23
CA GLU A 232 -20.70 69.52 -4.46
C GLU A 232 -21.34 68.10 -4.42
N ILE A 233 -22.68 68.03 -4.33
CA ILE A 233 -23.42 66.76 -4.40
C ILE A 233 -23.34 66.16 -5.82
N ALA A 234 -23.46 66.97 -6.87
CA ALA A 234 -23.38 66.50 -8.26
C ALA A 234 -21.97 65.95 -8.59
N ASP A 235 -20.92 66.61 -8.12
CA ASP A 235 -19.53 66.15 -8.27
C ASP A 235 -19.34 64.80 -7.56
N LYS A 236 -19.77 64.68 -6.29
CA LYS A 236 -19.72 63.42 -5.52
C LYS A 236 -20.53 62.28 -6.14
N LEU A 237 -21.68 62.58 -6.74
CA LEU A 237 -22.47 61.58 -7.48
C LEU A 237 -21.75 61.13 -8.75
N THR A 238 -21.03 62.04 -9.42
CA THR A 238 -20.22 61.72 -10.61
C THR A 238 -19.01 60.85 -10.25
N GLU A 239 -18.28 61.18 -9.18
CA GLU A 239 -17.20 60.35 -8.63
C GLU A 239 -17.72 58.94 -8.24
N THR A 240 -18.90 58.88 -7.60
CA THR A 240 -19.52 57.61 -7.21
C THR A 240 -19.92 56.78 -8.43
N ALA A 241 -20.42 57.40 -9.50
CA ALA A 241 -20.76 56.72 -10.74
C ALA A 241 -19.51 56.16 -11.44
N GLN A 242 -18.43 56.94 -11.53
CA GLN A 242 -17.15 56.50 -12.09
C GLN A 242 -16.53 55.35 -11.28
N ALA A 243 -16.58 55.43 -9.94
CA ALA A 243 -16.12 54.35 -9.07
C ALA A 243 -16.95 53.06 -9.24
N ALA A 244 -18.26 53.18 -9.44
CA ALA A 244 -19.13 52.05 -9.72
C ALA A 244 -18.87 51.42 -11.09
N GLU A 245 -18.61 52.23 -12.13
CA GLU A 245 -18.24 51.76 -13.47
C GLU A 245 -16.89 51.04 -13.47
N ALA A 246 -15.88 51.59 -12.78
CA ALA A 246 -14.58 50.95 -12.61
C ALA A 246 -14.69 49.62 -11.84
N ALA A 247 -15.49 49.58 -10.77
CA ALA A 247 -15.73 48.36 -10.00
C ALA A 247 -16.49 47.30 -10.83
N ALA A 248 -17.47 47.69 -11.64
CA ALA A 248 -18.18 46.78 -12.54
C ALA A 248 -17.26 46.22 -13.64
N SER A 249 -16.39 47.06 -14.21
CA SER A 249 -15.42 46.65 -15.23
C SER A 249 -14.40 45.65 -14.68
N ALA A 250 -13.83 45.91 -13.50
CA ALA A 250 -12.94 44.98 -12.82
C ALA A 250 -13.64 43.66 -12.43
N ALA A 251 -14.91 43.72 -12.02
CA ALA A 251 -15.68 42.53 -11.70
C ALA A 251 -15.96 41.63 -12.93
N LEU A 252 -16.12 42.22 -14.12
CA LEU A 252 -16.24 41.49 -15.38
C LEU A 252 -14.92 40.81 -15.78
N GLU A 253 -13.80 41.55 -15.74
CA GLU A 253 -12.46 41.00 -16.02
C GLU A 253 -12.14 39.81 -15.10
N MET A 254 -12.40 39.94 -13.80
CA MET A 254 -12.24 38.86 -12.82
C MET A 254 -13.17 37.65 -13.07
N ASP A 255 -14.35 37.83 -13.68
CA ASP A 255 -15.23 36.71 -14.03
C ASP A 255 -14.77 36.01 -15.32
N GLU A 256 -14.22 36.76 -16.29
CA GLU A 256 -13.59 36.20 -17.48
C GLU A 256 -12.36 35.36 -17.13
N GLU A 257 -11.46 35.87 -16.27
CA GLU A 257 -10.32 35.11 -15.75
C GLU A 257 -10.78 33.84 -15.02
N ARG A 258 -11.80 33.95 -14.15
CA ARG A 258 -12.40 32.81 -13.43
C ARG A 258 -12.94 31.74 -14.39
N ARG A 259 -13.63 32.17 -15.45
CA ARG A 259 -14.19 31.28 -16.48
C ARG A 259 -13.10 30.57 -17.28
N LEU A 260 -12.02 31.26 -17.62
CA LEU A 260 -10.85 30.68 -18.27
C LEU A 260 -10.16 29.67 -17.35
N ALA A 261 -9.93 30.02 -16.09
CA ALA A 261 -9.34 29.12 -15.09
C ALA A 261 -10.19 27.85 -14.87
N HIS A 262 -11.52 27.96 -14.79
CA HIS A 262 -12.41 26.79 -14.72
C HIS A 262 -12.31 25.90 -15.96
N SER A 263 -12.23 26.49 -17.15
CA SER A 263 -12.10 25.75 -18.42
C SER A 263 -10.77 24.97 -18.47
N GLU A 264 -9.68 25.57 -17.99
CA GLU A 264 -8.37 24.93 -17.91
C GLU A 264 -8.32 23.84 -16.83
N ILE A 265 -8.96 24.04 -15.67
CA ILE A 265 -9.12 22.99 -14.65
C ILE A 265 -9.89 21.79 -15.21
N GLU A 266 -10.99 22.02 -15.94
CA GLU A 266 -11.78 20.94 -16.56
C GLU A 266 -10.95 20.18 -17.61
N ARG A 267 -10.14 20.89 -18.42
CA ARG A 267 -9.23 20.28 -19.39
C ARG A 267 -8.15 19.44 -18.69
N LEU A 268 -7.50 19.98 -17.67
CA LEU A 268 -6.47 19.28 -16.89
C LEU A 268 -7.04 18.04 -16.18
N THR A 269 -8.26 18.10 -15.66
CA THR A 269 -8.96 16.97 -15.05
C THR A 269 -9.21 15.86 -16.07
N LYS A 270 -9.77 16.20 -17.24
CA LYS A 270 -9.97 15.22 -18.33
C LYS A 270 -8.66 14.58 -18.82
N ASP A 271 -7.57 15.33 -18.83
CA ASP A 271 -6.26 14.80 -19.23
C ASP A 271 -5.57 14.00 -18.12
N SER A 272 -5.83 14.28 -16.83
CA SER A 272 -5.41 13.40 -15.73
C SER A 272 -6.20 12.10 -15.69
N ASP A 273 -7.50 12.16 -15.95
CA ASP A 273 -8.38 10.99 -15.94
C ASP A 273 -8.01 10.00 -17.06
N LYS A 274 -7.76 10.48 -18.29
CA LYS A 274 -7.25 9.63 -19.38
C LYS A 274 -5.92 8.95 -19.02
N LYS A 275 -4.98 9.68 -18.39
CA LYS A 275 -3.70 9.11 -17.94
C LYS A 275 -3.89 8.09 -16.82
N LEU A 276 -4.87 8.29 -15.94
CA LEU A 276 -5.26 7.33 -14.92
C LEU A 276 -5.85 6.06 -15.55
N GLU A 277 -6.74 6.19 -16.53
CA GLU A 277 -7.28 5.05 -17.28
C GLU A 277 -6.18 4.27 -18.03
N GLU A 278 -5.26 4.94 -18.71
CA GLU A 278 -4.11 4.32 -19.37
C GLU A 278 -3.20 3.56 -18.39
N THR A 279 -2.94 4.12 -17.21
CA THR A 279 -2.10 3.47 -16.20
C THR A 279 -2.80 2.29 -15.53
N ILE A 280 -4.11 2.39 -15.28
CA ILE A 280 -4.95 1.26 -14.83
C ILE A 280 -4.97 0.14 -15.89
N PHE A 281 -5.05 0.47 -17.18
CA PHE A 281 -5.00 -0.52 -18.25
C PHE A 281 -3.64 -1.26 -18.29
N LYS A 282 -2.53 -0.50 -18.26
CA LYS A 282 -1.17 -1.06 -18.19
C LYS A 282 -0.94 -1.90 -16.93
N LEU A 283 -1.53 -1.51 -15.79
CA LEU A 283 -1.49 -2.30 -14.55
C LEU A 283 -2.19 -3.65 -14.76
N LYS A 284 -3.45 -3.67 -15.24
CA LYS A 284 -4.19 -4.91 -15.55
C LYS A 284 -3.46 -5.81 -16.55
N GLU A 285 -2.80 -5.23 -17.55
CA GLU A 285 -1.99 -5.98 -18.51
C GLU A 285 -0.78 -6.66 -17.83
N SER A 286 -0.09 -5.95 -16.94
CA SER A 286 1.04 -6.49 -16.18
C SER A 286 0.63 -7.52 -15.12
N GLU A 287 -0.49 -7.33 -14.43
CA GLU A 287 -1.11 -8.33 -13.56
C GLU A 287 -1.42 -9.62 -14.34
N GLY A 288 -1.96 -9.50 -15.55
CA GLY A 288 -2.20 -10.63 -16.46
C GLY A 288 -0.91 -11.38 -16.83
N LYS A 289 0.18 -10.66 -17.10
CA LYS A 289 1.51 -11.25 -17.36
C LYS A 289 2.08 -11.96 -16.13
N VAL A 290 1.96 -11.37 -14.93
CA VAL A 290 2.37 -12.01 -13.67
C VAL A 290 1.57 -13.29 -13.41
N ALA A 291 0.26 -13.29 -13.68
CA ALA A 291 -0.58 -14.48 -13.56
C ALA A 291 -0.25 -15.57 -14.61
N ALA A 292 0.26 -15.20 -15.79
CA ALA A 292 0.79 -16.15 -16.77
C ALA A 292 2.11 -16.77 -16.27
N PHE A 293 3.10 -15.95 -15.90
CA PHE A 293 4.40 -16.43 -15.40
C PHE A 293 4.27 -17.27 -14.12
N SER A 294 3.33 -16.95 -13.22
CA SER A 294 3.10 -17.75 -12.02
C SER A 294 2.64 -19.18 -12.35
N ARG A 295 1.77 -19.34 -13.37
CA ARG A 295 1.31 -20.66 -13.85
C ARG A 295 2.41 -21.43 -14.56
N GLU A 296 3.19 -20.76 -15.40
CA GLU A 296 4.35 -21.37 -16.07
C GLU A 296 5.38 -21.88 -15.05
N ARG A 297 5.71 -21.07 -14.04
CA ARG A 297 6.58 -21.46 -12.93
C ARG A 297 6.06 -22.68 -12.16
N GLU A 298 4.74 -22.79 -11.95
CA GLU A 298 4.14 -23.97 -11.31
C GLU A 298 4.28 -25.24 -12.15
N ILE A 299 4.12 -25.13 -13.48
CA ILE A 299 4.35 -26.24 -14.43
C ILE A 299 5.83 -26.67 -14.39
N LEU A 300 6.77 -25.71 -14.43
CA LEU A 300 8.20 -25.98 -14.37
C LEU A 300 8.61 -26.64 -13.04
N PHE A 301 8.01 -26.25 -11.91
CA PHE A 301 8.23 -26.96 -10.64
C PHE A 301 7.74 -28.41 -10.68
N LYS A 302 6.54 -28.66 -11.22
CA LYS A 302 6.02 -30.04 -11.38
C LYS A 302 6.91 -30.89 -12.29
N GLN A 303 7.43 -30.32 -13.39
CA GLN A 303 8.38 -30.99 -14.27
C GLN A 303 9.71 -31.31 -13.57
N ARG A 304 10.28 -30.35 -12.83
CA ARG A 304 11.48 -30.54 -12.01
C ARG A 304 11.29 -31.68 -11.01
N ASP A 305 10.16 -31.68 -10.30
CA ASP A 305 9.91 -32.65 -9.22
C ASP A 305 9.67 -34.05 -9.78
N SER A 306 8.98 -34.17 -10.92
CA SER A 306 8.85 -35.44 -11.65
C SER A 306 10.21 -35.96 -12.13
N ALA A 307 11.07 -35.10 -12.69
CA ALA A 307 12.40 -35.50 -13.15
C ALA A 307 13.32 -35.90 -11.98
N LEU A 308 13.21 -35.25 -10.82
CA LEU A 308 13.92 -35.65 -9.60
C LEU A 308 13.44 -37.00 -9.07
N GLN A 309 12.13 -37.25 -9.08
CA GLN A 309 11.55 -38.54 -8.68
C GLN A 309 12.01 -39.67 -9.62
N GLU A 310 12.02 -39.44 -10.93
CA GLU A 310 12.52 -40.40 -11.91
C GLU A 310 14.03 -40.66 -11.75
N ALA A 311 14.83 -39.62 -11.54
CA ALA A 311 16.26 -39.77 -11.29
C ALA A 311 16.57 -40.55 -9.99
N LEU A 312 15.76 -40.37 -8.94
CA LEU A 312 15.86 -41.16 -7.70
C LEU A 312 15.47 -42.62 -7.93
N PHE A 313 14.42 -42.88 -8.72
CA PHE A 313 14.02 -44.23 -9.11
C PHE A 313 15.15 -44.94 -9.87
N TRP A 314 15.69 -44.34 -10.94
CA TRP A 314 16.80 -44.93 -11.69
C TRP A 314 18.07 -45.12 -10.86
N ARG A 315 18.35 -44.25 -9.88
CA ARG A 315 19.45 -44.46 -8.93
C ARG A 315 19.22 -45.67 -8.01
N SER A 316 17.98 -45.95 -7.62
CA SER A 316 17.63 -47.15 -6.84
C SER A 316 17.76 -48.41 -7.68
N GLU A 317 17.22 -48.42 -8.91
CA GLU A 317 17.34 -49.58 -9.82
C GLU A 317 18.80 -49.86 -10.20
N LEU A 318 19.62 -48.82 -10.42
CA LEU A 318 21.05 -48.97 -10.67
C LEU A 318 21.80 -49.57 -9.46
N ALA A 319 21.39 -49.24 -8.23
CA ALA A 319 21.98 -49.84 -7.03
C ALA A 319 21.66 -51.34 -6.95
N LYS A 320 20.38 -51.72 -7.14
CA LYS A 320 19.94 -53.13 -7.18
C LYS A 320 20.67 -53.91 -8.29
N ALA A 321 20.77 -53.34 -9.50
CA ALA A 321 21.47 -53.96 -10.61
C ALA A 321 22.96 -54.21 -10.32
N ARG A 322 23.63 -53.27 -9.62
CA ARG A 322 25.01 -53.43 -9.17
C ARG A 322 25.15 -54.52 -8.10
N GLU A 323 24.25 -54.59 -7.13
CA GLU A 323 24.21 -55.66 -6.14
C GLU A 323 24.03 -57.04 -6.81
N HIS A 324 23.07 -57.17 -7.74
CA HIS A 324 22.88 -58.38 -8.52
C HIS A 324 24.11 -58.77 -9.35
N SER A 325 24.80 -57.79 -9.96
CA SER A 325 26.06 -58.02 -10.66
C SER A 325 27.11 -58.65 -9.74
N VAL A 326 27.33 -58.07 -8.57
CA VAL A 326 28.29 -58.58 -7.56
C VAL A 326 27.92 -59.98 -7.07
N PHE A 327 26.62 -60.26 -6.83
CA PHE A 327 26.17 -61.61 -6.49
C PHE A 327 26.42 -62.62 -7.61
N SER A 328 26.20 -62.23 -8.87
CA SER A 328 26.43 -63.09 -10.03
C SER A 328 27.92 -63.37 -10.26
N GLU A 329 28.78 -62.36 -10.12
CA GLU A 329 30.24 -62.47 -10.20
C GLU A 329 30.78 -63.39 -9.10
N ALA A 330 30.31 -63.22 -7.85
CA ALA A 330 30.64 -64.12 -6.74
C ALA A 330 30.07 -65.54 -6.93
N ALA A 331 29.02 -65.75 -7.72
CA ALA A 331 28.53 -67.08 -8.09
C ALA A 331 29.40 -67.72 -9.17
N VAL A 332 29.77 -66.96 -10.22
CA VAL A 332 30.68 -67.40 -11.29
C VAL A 332 32.05 -67.77 -10.71
N ALA A 333 32.69 -66.91 -9.91
CA ALA A 333 33.98 -67.19 -9.29
C ALA A 333 33.96 -68.48 -8.43
N ARG A 334 32.85 -68.77 -7.73
CA ARG A 334 32.66 -70.03 -6.98
C ARG A 334 32.45 -71.24 -7.90
N ALA A 335 31.86 -71.07 -9.07
CA ALA A 335 31.72 -72.13 -10.07
C ALA A 335 33.06 -72.43 -10.76
N GLU A 336 33.81 -71.40 -11.13
CA GLU A 336 35.17 -71.49 -11.69
C GLU A 336 36.14 -72.16 -10.71
N GLU A 337 36.11 -71.81 -9.43
CA GLU A 337 36.92 -72.45 -8.40
C GLU A 337 36.59 -73.96 -8.28
N ARG A 338 35.29 -74.31 -8.26
CA ARG A 338 34.85 -75.72 -8.24
C ARG A 338 35.28 -76.48 -9.49
N ALA A 339 35.22 -75.85 -10.67
CA ALA A 339 35.69 -76.43 -11.91
C ALA A 339 37.20 -76.69 -11.86
N ARG A 340 38.00 -75.72 -11.40
CA ARG A 340 39.46 -75.85 -11.26
C ARG A 340 39.86 -76.95 -10.28
N VAL A 341 39.18 -77.05 -9.13
CA VAL A 341 39.39 -78.15 -8.16
C VAL A 341 39.04 -79.49 -8.80
N SER A 342 37.90 -79.60 -9.48
CA SER A 342 37.47 -80.84 -10.15
C SER A 342 38.44 -81.27 -11.27
N GLU A 343 38.99 -80.31 -12.01
CA GLU A 343 40.00 -80.54 -13.04
C GLU A 343 41.33 -81.03 -12.43
N ALA A 344 41.77 -80.40 -11.33
CA ALA A 344 42.97 -80.81 -10.60
C ALA A 344 42.82 -82.22 -10.00
N ASP A 345 41.66 -82.55 -9.42
CA ASP A 345 41.35 -83.90 -8.94
C ASP A 345 41.36 -84.92 -10.08
N ALA A 346 40.76 -84.59 -11.24
CA ALA A 346 40.76 -85.45 -12.41
C ALA A 346 42.16 -85.58 -13.06
N GLU A 347 43.03 -84.57 -12.95
CA GLU A 347 44.44 -84.67 -13.36
C GLU A 347 45.25 -85.53 -12.38
N ALA A 348 45.03 -85.39 -11.07
CA ALA A 348 45.66 -86.22 -10.05
C ALA A 348 45.28 -87.71 -10.21
N GLN A 349 44.00 -88.01 -10.44
CA GLN A 349 43.55 -89.38 -10.75
C GLN A 349 44.17 -89.93 -12.05
N ARG A 350 44.33 -89.09 -13.09
CA ARG A 350 45.04 -89.49 -14.33
C ARG A 350 46.52 -89.77 -14.08
N LYS A 351 47.20 -88.98 -13.25
CA LYS A 351 48.61 -89.19 -12.86
C LYS A 351 48.78 -90.49 -12.06
N ASP A 352 47.97 -90.70 -11.03
CA ASP A 352 47.94 -91.94 -10.23
C ASP A 352 47.64 -93.18 -11.11
N ALA A 353 46.67 -93.09 -12.03
CA ALA A 353 46.39 -94.16 -12.98
C ALA A 353 47.55 -94.43 -13.96
N ALA A 354 48.25 -93.38 -14.42
CA ALA A 354 49.42 -93.51 -15.29
C ALA A 354 50.62 -94.13 -14.53
N GLU A 355 50.86 -93.72 -13.29
CA GLU A 355 51.89 -94.31 -12.42
C GLU A 355 51.60 -95.79 -12.12
N LYS A 356 50.35 -96.14 -11.81
CA LYS A 356 49.90 -97.54 -11.65
C LYS A 356 50.09 -98.36 -12.93
N SER A 357 49.76 -97.79 -14.09
CA SER A 357 49.95 -98.42 -15.40
C SER A 357 51.45 -98.64 -15.70
N LEU A 358 52.31 -97.67 -15.38
CA LEU A 358 53.76 -97.78 -15.51
C LEU A 358 54.34 -98.85 -14.58
N ALA A 359 53.88 -98.89 -13.32
CA ALA A 359 54.28 -99.91 -12.35
C ALA A 359 53.87 -101.33 -12.82
N ALA A 360 52.64 -101.50 -13.30
CA ALA A 360 52.17 -102.77 -13.86
C ALA A 360 52.91 -103.17 -15.15
N ALA A 361 53.28 -102.20 -15.99
CA ALA A 361 54.09 -102.45 -17.18
C ALA A 361 55.51 -102.91 -16.81
N LYS A 362 56.11 -102.32 -15.78
CA LYS A 362 57.41 -102.75 -15.24
C LYS A 362 57.33 -104.13 -14.59
N GLU A 363 56.32 -104.40 -13.78
CA GLU A 363 56.10 -105.72 -13.19
C GLU A 363 55.94 -106.79 -14.29
N LYS A 364 55.22 -106.47 -15.36
CA LYS A 364 55.13 -107.34 -16.56
C LYS A 364 56.50 -107.54 -17.23
N GLU A 365 57.35 -106.54 -17.32
CA GLU A 365 58.72 -106.67 -17.84
C GLU A 365 59.60 -107.56 -16.95
N ASP A 366 59.56 -107.34 -15.63
CA ASP A 366 60.26 -108.17 -14.63
C ASP A 366 59.78 -109.63 -14.67
N LEU A 367 58.46 -109.85 -14.80
CA LEU A 367 57.87 -111.18 -14.98
C LEU A 367 58.27 -111.81 -16.32
N LEU A 368 58.33 -111.05 -17.42
CA LEU A 368 58.82 -111.55 -18.71
C LEU A 368 60.31 -111.92 -18.64
N ALA A 369 61.12 -111.12 -17.94
CA ALA A 369 62.52 -111.45 -17.67
C ALA A 369 62.65 -112.75 -16.85
N PHE A 370 61.82 -112.93 -15.81
CA PHE A 370 61.76 -114.16 -15.02
C PHE A 370 61.31 -115.37 -15.87
N VAL A 371 60.28 -115.22 -16.71
CA VAL A 371 59.85 -116.24 -17.66
C VAL A 371 60.95 -116.59 -18.67
N ASN A 372 61.72 -115.61 -19.16
CA ASN A 372 62.87 -115.85 -20.04
C ASN A 372 64.00 -116.62 -19.32
N VAL A 373 64.24 -116.35 -18.03
CA VAL A 373 65.19 -117.12 -17.20
C VAL A 373 64.69 -118.54 -16.99
N LEU A 374 63.40 -118.74 -16.68
CA LEU A 374 62.78 -120.05 -16.55
C LEU A 374 62.81 -120.83 -17.87
N GLN A 375 62.45 -120.22 -19.00
CA GLN A 375 62.59 -120.83 -20.34
C GLN A 375 64.05 -121.20 -20.62
N SER A 376 65.01 -120.37 -20.21
CA SER A 376 66.45 -120.68 -20.33
C SER A 376 66.94 -121.75 -19.36
N GLN A 377 66.24 -122.00 -18.25
CA GLN A 377 66.45 -123.16 -17.38
C GLN A 377 65.82 -124.42 -17.96
N VAL A 378 64.58 -124.35 -18.46
CA VAL A 378 63.90 -125.45 -19.16
C VAL A 378 64.69 -125.87 -20.40
N LYS A 379 65.20 -124.92 -21.20
CA LYS A 379 66.05 -125.19 -22.36
C LYS A 379 67.40 -125.81 -21.97
N ARG A 380 67.94 -125.48 -20.78
CA ARG A 380 69.10 -126.16 -20.18
C ARG A 380 68.78 -127.56 -19.64
N GLN A 381 67.59 -127.78 -19.08
CA GLN A 381 67.13 -129.11 -18.69
C GLN A 381 66.86 -129.99 -19.92
N GLN A 382 66.25 -129.45 -20.97
CA GLN A 382 66.06 -130.11 -22.27
C GLN A 382 67.39 -130.44 -22.97
N SER A 383 68.45 -129.65 -22.80
CA SER A 383 69.80 -130.01 -23.28
C SER A 383 70.57 -130.95 -22.34
N SER A 384 70.18 -131.05 -21.06
CA SER A 384 70.74 -131.98 -20.08
C SER A 384 70.04 -133.35 -20.09
N THR A 385 68.80 -133.44 -20.56
CA THR A 385 68.03 -134.68 -20.70
C THR A 385 68.10 -135.16 -22.13
N LYS A 386 69.20 -135.86 -22.44
CA LYS A 386 69.36 -136.62 -23.69
C LYS A 386 68.16 -137.56 -23.93
N GLN A 387 67.80 -137.69 -25.21
CA GLN A 387 67.46 -138.91 -25.97
C GLN A 387 66.67 -140.05 -25.28
N VAL A 388 65.72 -140.62 -26.04
CA VAL A 388 64.80 -141.73 -25.69
C VAL A 388 63.65 -141.23 -24.79
N LEU A 389 62.42 -141.12 -25.29
CA LEU A 389 61.62 -142.22 -25.83
C LEU A 389 60.55 -141.74 -26.84
N GLU A 390 60.20 -142.60 -27.80
CA GLU A 390 59.24 -142.34 -28.89
C GLU A 390 58.22 -143.50 -28.93
N GLU A 391 56.93 -143.22 -28.68
CA GLU A 391 55.73 -144.03 -29.03
C GLU A 391 54.45 -143.25 -28.59
N LYS A 392 53.48 -142.99 -29.48
CA LYS A 392 52.18 -143.71 -29.67
C LYS A 392 51.28 -143.81 -28.42
N LEU A 393 49.95 -143.71 -28.45
CA LEU A 393 48.87 -143.52 -29.46
C LEU A 393 47.86 -142.53 -28.79
N GLU A 394 46.81 -141.93 -29.38
CA GLU A 394 45.76 -142.48 -30.23
C GLU A 394 44.88 -141.35 -30.81
N SER A 395 44.38 -141.51 -32.04
CA SER A 395 43.45 -140.56 -32.67
C SER A 395 42.01 -140.76 -32.20
N CYS A 396 41.22 -139.69 -32.17
CA CYS A 396 39.82 -139.75 -32.60
C CYS A 396 39.39 -138.42 -33.26
N SER A 397 38.67 -138.54 -34.37
CA SER A 397 38.14 -137.42 -35.16
C SER A 397 36.61 -137.44 -35.14
N GLY A 398 35.98 -136.27 -35.08
CA GLY A 398 34.71 -136.05 -35.78
C GLY A 398 33.53 -135.47 -34.98
N PHE A 399 33.01 -134.39 -35.55
CA PHE A 399 31.58 -134.05 -35.69
C PHE A 399 30.81 -133.32 -34.55
N ASN A 400 30.57 -132.03 -34.85
CA ASN A 400 29.31 -131.26 -34.80
C ASN A 400 28.57 -130.91 -33.48
N GLU A 401 28.01 -129.68 -33.54
CA GLU A 401 26.73 -129.19 -32.96
C GLU A 401 26.55 -129.28 -31.42
N ASP A 402 26.18 -128.26 -30.66
CA ASP A 402 25.37 -127.07 -30.97
C ASP A 402 25.24 -126.18 -29.70
N THR A 403 24.51 -125.06 -29.80
CA THR A 403 23.85 -124.34 -28.67
C THR A 403 24.71 -123.38 -27.80
N GLN A 404 24.86 -122.15 -28.32
CA GLN A 404 24.67 -120.87 -27.57
C GLN A 404 23.49 -120.93 -26.55
N PRO A 405 23.35 -120.07 -25.51
CA PRO A 405 23.18 -118.63 -25.77
C PRO A 405 23.44 -117.58 -24.64
N MET A 406 23.47 -116.32 -25.09
CA MET A 406 22.90 -115.10 -24.45
C MET A 406 23.49 -114.54 -23.12
N THR A 407 23.50 -113.21 -22.89
CA THR A 407 22.69 -112.13 -23.52
C THR A 407 23.45 -110.78 -23.63
N LYS A 408 23.40 -110.17 -24.84
CA LYS A 408 23.18 -108.72 -25.21
C LYS A 408 23.63 -107.62 -24.21
N HIS A 409 24.43 -106.58 -24.55
CA HIS A 409 24.69 -105.81 -25.79
C HIS A 409 23.55 -104.89 -26.30
N MET A 410 23.77 -103.57 -26.23
CA MET A 410 23.68 -102.53 -27.30
C MET A 410 24.52 -101.33 -26.79
N ASP A 411 25.48 -100.73 -27.52
CA ASP A 411 25.45 -100.07 -28.85
C ASP A 411 24.66 -98.74 -28.84
N LEU A 412 25.12 -97.61 -29.41
CA LEU A 412 26.40 -97.28 -30.08
C LEU A 412 26.62 -95.74 -30.11
N ASP A 413 27.87 -95.31 -30.29
CA ASP A 413 28.35 -94.16 -31.10
C ASP A 413 27.89 -92.67 -30.92
N ASN A 414 28.93 -91.83 -30.76
CA ASN A 414 29.33 -90.66 -31.56
C ASN A 414 28.52 -89.34 -31.61
N ASP A 415 29.07 -88.35 -30.89
CA ASP A 415 29.90 -87.24 -31.44
C ASP A 415 29.28 -85.88 -31.88
N VAL A 416 30.08 -84.83 -31.62
CA VAL A 416 30.09 -83.39 -32.02
C VAL A 416 28.81 -82.53 -32.17
N ASP A 417 28.71 -81.55 -31.26
CA ASP A 417 28.94 -80.09 -31.50
C ASP A 417 28.01 -79.21 -32.41
N LYS A 418 27.77 -77.98 -31.91
CA LYS A 418 27.41 -76.70 -32.60
C LYS A 418 25.94 -76.22 -32.79
N ALA A 419 25.71 -75.10 -32.11
CA ALA A 419 25.25 -73.79 -32.64
C ALA A 419 23.76 -73.49 -32.94
N CYS A 420 23.46 -72.20 -32.72
CA CYS A 420 22.21 -71.46 -32.86
C CYS A 420 21.52 -71.52 -34.24
N LEU A 421 20.18 -71.37 -34.28
CA LEU A 421 19.52 -70.11 -34.72
C LEU A 421 17.97 -70.15 -34.62
N ASN A 422 17.34 -69.01 -34.91
CA ASN A 422 15.98 -68.54 -34.55
C ASN A 422 14.79 -69.00 -35.45
N ASP A 423 13.63 -68.36 -35.16
CA ASP A 423 12.45 -68.09 -36.03
C ASP A 423 11.36 -69.20 -36.10
N SER A 424 10.05 -68.94 -36.24
CA SER A 424 9.24 -67.71 -36.45
C SER A 424 7.74 -67.99 -36.08
N GLU A 425 6.72 -67.11 -36.06
CA GLU A 425 6.51 -65.66 -36.30
C GLU A 425 5.14 -65.21 -35.64
N LEU A 426 4.55 -64.07 -36.03
CA LEU A 426 3.14 -63.60 -35.89
C LEU A 426 2.61 -63.14 -34.50
N ALA A 427 1.99 -61.96 -34.34
CA ALA A 427 1.71 -60.86 -35.27
C ALA A 427 1.43 -59.49 -34.56
N ARG A 428 1.25 -58.44 -35.38
CA ARG A 428 1.22 -56.99 -35.08
C ARG A 428 0.16 -56.42 -34.11
N VAL A 429 0.59 -55.35 -33.43
CA VAL A 429 -0.10 -54.20 -32.77
C VAL A 429 -0.78 -53.31 -33.86
N PRO A 430 -1.93 -52.56 -33.69
CA PRO A 430 -2.09 -51.46 -32.70
C PRO A 430 -3.49 -50.99 -32.21
N GLY A 431 -3.51 -50.23 -31.09
CA GLY A 431 -4.24 -48.92 -31.03
C GLY A 431 -5.33 -48.66 -29.97
N PHE A 432 -5.01 -47.80 -28.99
CA PHE A 432 -5.86 -46.78 -28.31
C PHE A 432 -7.26 -47.08 -27.71
N ARG A 433 -7.33 -47.13 -26.36
CA ARG A 433 -8.08 -46.25 -25.41
C ARG A 433 -8.05 -46.93 -24.02
N GLU A 434 -7.70 -46.32 -22.88
CA GLU A 434 -8.10 -45.06 -22.22
C GLU A 434 -9.17 -45.25 -21.10
N GLN A 435 -8.67 -45.21 -19.84
CA GLN A 435 -9.31 -44.80 -18.58
C GLN A 435 -10.25 -45.74 -17.76
N VAL A 436 -10.19 -45.48 -16.44
CA VAL A 436 -11.08 -45.85 -15.31
C VAL A 436 -10.98 -47.29 -14.77
N ALA A 437 -10.96 -47.59 -13.45
CA ALA A 437 -10.40 -47.00 -12.21
C ALA A 437 -10.73 -47.96 -11.02
N VAL A 438 -10.03 -47.87 -9.87
CA VAL A 438 -10.50 -48.28 -8.50
C VAL A 438 -10.69 -49.81 -8.28
N ASP A 439 -10.38 -50.45 -7.14
CA ASP A 439 -9.66 -50.12 -5.89
C ASP A 439 -9.48 -51.42 -5.03
N GLY A 440 -8.59 -51.39 -4.02
CA GLY A 440 -8.53 -52.35 -2.90
C GLY A 440 -7.71 -53.65 -3.11
N VAL A 441 -7.05 -54.25 -2.10
CA VAL A 441 -6.99 -53.97 -0.65
C VAL A 441 -5.61 -54.32 -0.03
N GLU A 442 -5.29 -53.65 1.09
CA GLU A 442 -4.16 -53.79 2.03
C GLU A 442 -3.65 -55.21 2.39
N ILE A 443 -2.37 -55.29 2.79
CA ILE A 443 -1.98 -55.75 4.15
C ILE A 443 -0.89 -54.80 4.72
N ARG A 444 -0.99 -54.46 6.01
CA ARG A 444 -0.11 -53.51 6.77
C ARG A 444 1.03 -54.22 7.51
N ALA A 445 2.05 -53.47 7.97
CA ALA A 445 2.47 -53.41 9.39
C ALA A 445 3.73 -52.56 9.67
N VAL A 446 3.66 -51.69 10.72
CA VAL A 446 4.64 -51.48 11.84
C VAL A 446 6.11 -51.14 11.50
N GLY A 447 6.81 -50.21 12.16
CA GLY A 447 6.53 -49.36 13.34
C GLY A 447 7.71 -48.41 13.64
N ASP A 448 7.67 -47.72 14.78
CA ASP A 448 8.65 -46.69 15.22
C ASP A 448 10.10 -47.20 15.40
N ASP A 449 11.11 -46.31 15.23
CA ASP A 449 12.02 -45.90 16.33
C ASP A 449 13.18 -44.92 15.93
N HIS A 450 13.59 -44.08 16.89
CA HIS A 450 14.84 -43.28 17.05
C HIS A 450 15.33 -42.36 15.89
N GLN A 451 15.55 -41.03 16.00
CA GLN A 451 16.14 -40.15 17.03
C GLN A 451 17.67 -40.26 17.29
N TRP A 452 18.51 -39.75 16.37
CA TRP A 452 19.92 -39.30 16.56
C TRP A 452 20.22 -38.24 15.46
N SER A 453 20.48 -36.93 15.67
CA SER A 453 21.47 -36.16 16.46
C SER A 453 22.77 -35.82 15.71
N ASP A 454 22.98 -34.51 15.49
CA ASP A 454 24.23 -33.72 15.33
C ASP A 454 25.52 -34.34 14.74
N ILE A 455 26.00 -33.73 13.64
CA ILE A 455 27.43 -33.41 13.46
C ILE A 455 27.55 -31.97 12.90
N ARG A 456 28.20 -31.08 13.65
CA ARG A 456 28.82 -29.84 13.13
C ARG A 456 30.26 -30.14 12.72
N SER A 457 30.69 -29.62 11.57
CA SER A 457 32.10 -29.57 11.18
C SER A 457 32.51 -28.14 10.81
N SER A 458 33.79 -27.82 11.02
CA SER A 458 34.29 -26.45 11.23
C SER A 458 34.64 -25.69 9.95
N ASP A 459 34.61 -24.36 10.10
CA ASP A 459 35.22 -23.36 9.22
C ASP A 459 36.77 -23.40 9.27
N ALA A 460 37.42 -23.13 8.13
CA ALA A 460 38.75 -22.54 7.94
C ALA A 460 39.18 -22.67 6.46
N GLY A 461 39.40 -21.56 5.75
CA GLY A 461 39.97 -21.54 4.40
C GLY A 461 41.43 -21.05 4.35
N VAL A 462 42.07 -21.16 3.18
CA VAL A 462 43.17 -20.29 2.69
C VAL A 462 43.33 -20.51 1.17
N ALA A 463 43.68 -19.41 0.50
CA ALA A 463 44.00 -19.16 -0.90
C ALA A 463 45.14 -20.06 -1.50
N ASP A 464 45.59 -19.97 -2.76
CA ASP A 464 45.59 -18.88 -3.76
C ASP A 464 45.94 -19.44 -5.17
N VAL A 465 45.24 -19.04 -6.25
CA VAL A 465 45.70 -19.21 -7.67
C VAL A 465 45.15 -18.07 -8.54
N ARG A 466 46.01 -17.57 -9.46
CA ARG A 466 45.91 -16.27 -10.14
C ARG A 466 45.08 -16.21 -11.42
N GLU A 467 44.38 -15.08 -11.56
CA GLU A 467 44.41 -14.11 -12.69
C GLU A 467 44.84 -14.58 -14.10
N ILE A 468 43.95 -14.33 -15.08
CA ILE A 468 44.28 -14.15 -16.51
C ILE A 468 43.43 -12.97 -17.04
N SER A 469 44.08 -11.98 -17.65
CA SER A 469 43.43 -10.81 -18.27
C SER A 469 42.98 -11.09 -19.72
N PRO A 470 41.88 -10.48 -20.21
CA PRO A 470 41.51 -10.50 -21.62
C PRO A 470 41.92 -9.22 -22.36
N GLU A 471 42.66 -9.36 -23.46
CA GLU A 471 42.78 -8.32 -24.51
C GLU A 471 42.29 -8.89 -25.86
N SER A 472 41.22 -8.29 -26.40
CA SER A 472 41.10 -7.90 -27.82
C SER A 472 39.69 -7.33 -28.13
N GLU A 473 39.67 -6.00 -28.30
CA GLU A 473 38.88 -5.20 -29.26
C GLU A 473 37.50 -5.66 -29.78
N GLY A 474 36.50 -4.75 -29.70
CA GLY A 474 35.38 -4.75 -30.67
C GLY A 474 34.11 -3.97 -30.30
N SER A 475 34.00 -2.70 -30.74
CA SER A 475 32.76 -1.88 -30.84
C SER A 475 32.05 -1.48 -29.52
N SER A 476 32.19 -0.25 -29.01
CA SER A 476 31.59 1.02 -29.50
C SER A 476 30.04 1.09 -29.42
N VAL A 477 29.50 1.85 -28.45
CA VAL A 477 28.72 3.10 -28.62
C VAL A 477 28.70 3.85 -27.27
N ASP A 478 29.13 5.11 -27.23
CA ASP A 478 29.13 5.96 -26.02
C ASP A 478 27.78 6.63 -25.73
N ILE A 479 27.47 6.80 -24.44
CA ILE A 479 26.34 7.61 -23.93
C ILE A 479 26.91 8.90 -23.30
N PRO A 480 26.53 10.10 -23.76
CA PRO A 480 27.09 11.34 -23.22
C PRO A 480 26.44 11.73 -21.88
N VAL A 481 27.26 11.93 -20.85
CA VAL A 481 26.85 12.56 -19.58
C VAL A 481 26.86 14.08 -19.76
N VAL A 482 25.71 14.72 -19.58
CA VAL A 482 25.55 16.18 -19.66
C VAL A 482 25.83 16.83 -18.31
N SER A 483 26.83 17.71 -18.26
CA SER A 483 27.13 18.59 -17.12
C SER A 483 26.08 19.71 -16.96
N PRO A 484 25.84 20.22 -15.74
CA PRO A 484 24.96 21.37 -15.52
C PRO A 484 25.58 22.67 -16.07
N PRO A 485 24.76 23.63 -16.56
CA PRO A 485 25.27 24.84 -17.21
C PRO A 485 25.75 25.89 -16.21
N ALA A 486 26.94 26.43 -16.45
CA ALA A 486 27.23 27.81 -16.09
C ALA A 486 26.57 28.74 -17.12
N HIS A 487 25.99 29.85 -16.68
CA HIS A 487 25.54 30.90 -17.58
C HIS A 487 25.99 32.27 -17.06
N ASP A 488 27.02 32.82 -17.71
CA ASP A 488 27.36 34.23 -17.60
C ASP A 488 26.28 35.06 -18.29
N HIS A 489 25.76 36.07 -17.59
CA HIS A 489 25.17 37.23 -18.22
C HIS A 489 25.80 38.51 -17.70
N HIS A 490 26.33 39.27 -18.67
CA HIS A 490 26.98 40.56 -18.47
C HIS A 490 26.08 41.55 -17.71
N GLN A 491 26.62 42.14 -16.63
CA GLN A 491 26.22 43.47 -16.20
C GLN A 491 27.12 44.52 -16.88
N PRO A 492 26.54 45.60 -17.45
CA PRO A 492 27.25 46.86 -17.62
C PRO A 492 26.92 47.81 -16.45
N GLY A 493 27.90 48.00 -15.57
CA GLY A 493 28.26 49.27 -14.94
C GLY A 493 27.21 50.14 -14.23
N GLY A 494 27.32 50.18 -12.90
CA GLY A 494 27.79 51.41 -12.25
C GLY A 494 26.79 52.25 -11.44
N GLY A 495 27.27 52.73 -10.28
CA GLY A 495 26.72 53.94 -9.63
C GLY A 495 26.15 53.74 -8.23
N SER A 496 27.01 53.63 -7.22
CA SER A 496 26.65 54.14 -5.89
C SER A 496 26.78 55.65 -5.89
N ASN A 497 25.75 56.38 -5.41
CA ASN A 497 25.91 57.53 -4.51
C ASN A 497 24.54 58.06 -4.06
N GLN A 498 24.36 58.12 -2.74
CA GLN A 498 23.58 59.19 -2.08
C GLN A 498 24.42 60.49 -2.08
N PRO A 499 23.86 61.70 -1.87
CA PRO A 499 22.83 62.04 -0.86
C PRO A 499 21.39 61.67 -1.23
#